data_AF-A0A9X6LJS8-F1
#
_entry.id   AF-A0A9X6LJS8-F1
#
_cell.length_a   1.000
_cell.length_b   1.000
_cell.length_c   1.000
_cell.angle_alpha   90.00
_cell.angle_beta   90.00
_cell.angle_gamma   90.00
#
_symmetry.space_group_name_H-M   'P 1'
#
loop_
_entity.id
_entity.type
_entity.pdbx_description
1 polymer ?
#
loop_
_entity_poly.entity_id
_entity_poly.type
_entity_poly.pdbx_seq_one_letter_code
_entity_poly.pdbx_strand_id
1 'polypeptide(L)'
;MDKVISNEILQQFKDRMRLGDDEDANLRRILFASNKDLTRVCGNYNLNIDEVFKELVFERSRYVYNDALEYFDKNFLSQINSLSIGKALEEIKLDGDSYASFSV
;
A
#
# COMPACT_ATOMS: atom_id res chain seq x y z
N MET A 1 4.81 10.00 -5.66
CA MET A 1 4.05 9.53 -4.49
C MET A 1 3.01 10.59 -4.17
N ASP A 2 1.72 10.26 -4.34
CA ASP A 2 0.65 11.19 -4.02
C ASP A 2 0.74 11.54 -2.54
N LYS A 3 0.99 12.82 -2.26
CA LYS A 3 1.15 13.34 -0.89
C LYS A 3 -0.20 13.38 -0.13
N VAL A 4 -1.28 13.04 -0.80
CA VAL A 4 -2.65 13.17 -0.33
C VAL A 4 -3.44 11.93 -0.74
N ILE A 5 -4.14 11.32 0.22
CA ILE A 5 -5.11 10.25 -0.05
C ILE A 5 -6.28 10.86 -0.82
N SER A 6 -6.60 10.29 -1.99
CA SER A 6 -7.71 10.76 -2.82
C SER A 6 -9.06 10.57 -2.13
N ASN A 7 -10.07 11.33 -2.55
CA ASN A 7 -11.44 11.16 -2.03
C ASN A 7 -12.00 9.78 -2.36
N GLU A 8 -11.65 9.25 -3.53
CA GLU A 8 -12.05 7.91 -3.95
C GLU A 8 -11.49 6.83 -3.03
N ILE A 9 -10.18 6.86 -2.73
CA ILE A 9 -9.55 5.90 -1.82
C ILE A 9 -10.13 6.01 -0.41
N LEU A 10 -10.36 7.23 0.08
CA LEU A 10 -11.00 7.42 1.38
C LEU A 10 -12.42 6.85 1.39
N GLN A 11 -13.22 7.10 0.35
CA GLN A 11 -14.59 6.61 0.28
C GLN A 11 -14.61 5.08 0.25
N GLN A 12 -13.76 4.44 -0.56
CA GLN A 12 -13.64 2.98 -0.60
C GLN A 12 -13.30 2.39 0.78
N PHE A 13 -12.39 3.03 1.53
CA PHE A 13 -12.07 2.59 2.88
C PHE A 13 -13.22 2.77 3.87
N LYS A 14 -13.95 3.91 3.79
CA LYS A 14 -15.14 4.16 4.61
C LYS A 14 -16.24 3.14 4.33
N ASP A 15 -16.51 2.85 3.06
CA ASP A 15 -17.52 1.87 2.65
C ASP A 15 -17.18 0.48 3.20
N ARG A 16 -15.89 0.08 3.13
CA ARG A 16 -15.39 -1.16 3.72
C ARG A 16 -15.61 -1.22 5.23
N MET A 17 -15.30 -0.13 5.93
CA MET A 17 -15.37 -0.04 7.39
C MET A 17 -16.78 0.30 7.92
N ARG A 18 -17.71 0.64 7.03
CA ARG A 18 -19.06 1.16 7.34
C ARG A 18 -19.02 2.42 8.21
N LEU A 19 -18.14 3.35 7.87
CA LEU A 19 -17.94 4.61 8.58
C LEU A 19 -18.58 5.79 7.83
N GLY A 20 -18.97 6.83 8.59
CA GLY A 20 -19.42 8.12 8.06
C GLY A 20 -18.27 9.13 7.89
N ASP A 21 -18.63 10.39 7.64
CA ASP A 21 -17.67 11.45 7.27
C ASP A 21 -17.00 12.14 8.47
N ASP A 22 -17.48 11.92 9.70
CA ASP A 22 -17.07 12.65 10.90
C ASP A 22 -15.58 12.50 11.24
N GLU A 23 -14.92 11.46 10.73
CA GLU A 23 -13.53 11.13 11.03
C GLU A 23 -12.59 11.18 9.81
N ASP A 24 -13.02 11.78 8.70
CA ASP A 24 -12.28 11.86 7.44
C ASP A 24 -10.80 12.27 7.62
N ALA A 25 -10.54 13.26 8.47
CA ALA A 25 -9.19 13.74 8.74
C ALA A 25 -8.31 12.67 9.42
N ASN A 26 -8.88 11.90 10.35
CA ASN A 26 -8.18 10.80 11.01
C ASN A 26 -7.93 9.65 10.03
N LEU A 27 -8.97 9.24 9.29
CA LEU A 27 -8.89 8.15 8.32
C LEU A 27 -7.84 8.43 7.23
N ARG A 28 -7.76 9.68 6.73
CA ARG A 28 -6.71 10.08 5.78
C ARG A 28 -5.30 9.96 6.37
N ARG A 29 -5.10 10.32 7.64
CA ARG A 29 -3.79 10.18 8.31
C ARG A 29 -3.40 8.71 8.44
N ILE A 30 -4.34 7.86 8.83
CA ILE A 30 -4.14 6.41 8.95
C ILE A 30 -3.78 5.80 7.59
N LEU A 31 -4.61 6.06 6.56
CA LEU A 31 -4.38 5.56 5.19
C LEU A 31 -3.04 6.04 4.63
N PHE A 32 -2.70 7.31 4.83
CA PHE A 32 -1.43 7.86 4.38
C PHE A 32 -0.24 7.20 5.08
N ALA A 33 -0.29 7.03 6.40
CA ALA A 33 0.77 6.38 7.16
C ALA A 33 0.95 4.92 6.73
N SER A 34 -0.14 4.18 6.55
CA SER A 34 -0.12 2.79 6.07
C SER A 34 0.43 2.67 4.65
N ASN A 35 -0.02 3.53 3.73
CA ASN A 35 0.51 3.57 2.36
C ASN A 35 2.02 3.83 2.36
N LYS A 36 2.47 4.85 3.10
CA LYS A 36 3.89 5.22 3.17
C LYS A 36 4.75 4.09 3.74
N ASP A 37 4.29 3.43 4.80
CA ASP A 37 5.02 2.32 5.41
C ASP A 37 5.11 1.12 4.46
N LEU A 38 4.01 0.74 3.84
CA LEU A 38 3.99 -0.37 2.88
C LEU A 38 4.73 -0.05 1.59
N THR A 39 4.74 1.19 1.11
CA THR A 39 5.61 1.61 -0.01
C THR A 39 7.09 1.43 0.34
N ARG A 40 7.49 1.67 1.60
CA ARG A 40 8.87 1.45 2.05
C ARG A 40 9.23 -0.05 2.11
N VAL A 41 8.28 -0.90 2.50
CA VAL A 41 8.52 -2.34 2.73
C VAL A 41 8.35 -3.16 1.44
N CYS A 42 7.31 -2.90 0.68
CA CYS A 42 6.93 -3.64 -0.53
C CYS A 42 7.48 -2.99 -1.80
N GLY A 43 7.93 -1.74 -1.72
CA GLY A 43 8.36 -0.92 -2.85
C GLY A 43 7.21 -0.12 -3.48
N ASN A 44 7.51 0.61 -4.56
CA ASN A 44 6.61 1.63 -5.09
C ASN A 44 5.49 1.02 -5.95
N TYR A 45 4.34 0.82 -5.33
CA TYR A 45 3.08 0.46 -5.99
C TYR A 45 2.16 1.68 -6.10
N ASN A 46 1.38 1.75 -7.19
CA ASN A 46 0.38 2.80 -7.34
C ASN A 46 -0.91 2.38 -6.63
N LEU A 47 -1.22 3.05 -5.52
CA LEU A 47 -2.41 2.77 -4.70
C LEU A 47 -3.73 2.84 -5.47
N ASN A 48 -3.83 3.63 -6.54
CA ASN A 48 -5.05 3.76 -7.33
C ASN A 48 -5.19 2.65 -8.40
N ILE A 49 -4.13 1.89 -8.68
CA ILE A 49 -4.10 0.90 -9.78
C ILE A 49 -3.91 -0.52 -9.25
N ASP A 50 -3.02 -0.71 -8.27
CA ASP A 50 -2.70 -2.03 -7.76
C ASP A 50 -3.67 -2.44 -6.66
N GLU A 51 -4.65 -3.28 -7.00
CA GLU A 51 -5.69 -3.73 -6.08
C GLU A 51 -5.14 -4.58 -4.92
N VAL A 52 -4.07 -5.35 -5.14
CA VAL A 52 -3.47 -6.21 -4.09
C VAL A 52 -2.75 -5.35 -3.06
N PHE A 53 -2.00 -4.36 -3.52
CA PHE A 53 -1.34 -3.40 -2.65
C PHE A 53 -2.35 -2.49 -1.95
N LYS A 54 -3.39 -2.04 -2.65
CA LYS A 54 -4.49 -1.25 -2.06
C LYS A 54 -5.19 -2.01 -0.93
N GLU A 55 -5.50 -3.28 -1.14
CA GLU A 55 -6.08 -4.14 -0.13
C GLU A 55 -5.19 -4.24 1.12
N LEU A 56 -3.87 -4.42 0.93
CA LEU A 56 -2.92 -4.48 2.05
C LEU A 56 -2.84 -3.15 2.83
N VAL A 57 -2.91 -2.01 2.12
CA VAL A 57 -2.97 -0.67 2.75
C VAL A 57 -4.27 -0.50 3.55
N PHE A 58 -5.40 -0.97 3.04
CA PHE A 58 -6.67 -0.94 3.75
C PHE A 58 -6.64 -1.83 4.99
N GLU A 59 -6.09 -3.03 4.90
CA GLU A 59 -5.97 -3.92 6.07
C GLU A 59 -5.06 -3.33 7.14
N ARG A 60 -3.88 -2.81 6.79
CA ARG A 60 -3.02 -2.13 7.77
C ARG A 60 -3.74 -0.96 8.44
N SER A 61 -4.48 -0.17 7.65
CA SER A 61 -5.26 0.97 8.14
C SER A 61 -6.38 0.54 9.09
N ARG A 62 -7.07 -0.55 8.78
CA ARG A 62 -8.08 -1.17 9.65
C ARG A 62 -7.47 -1.64 10.97
N TYR A 63 -6.27 -2.22 10.95
CA TYR A 63 -5.60 -2.64 12.18
C TYR A 63 -5.19 -1.44 13.04
N VAL A 64 -4.68 -0.35 12.44
CA VAL A 64 -4.41 0.91 13.17
C VAL A 64 -5.68 1.49 13.79
N TYR A 65 -6.76 1.58 13.00
CA TYR A 65 -8.03 2.14 13.46
C TYR A 65 -8.62 1.35 14.65
N ASN A 66 -8.47 0.03 14.63
CA ASN A 66 -8.96 -0.86 15.69
C ASN A 66 -7.95 -1.10 16.83
N ASP A 67 -6.87 -0.30 16.91
CA ASP A 67 -5.81 -0.44 17.93
C ASP A 67 -5.25 -1.86 18.03
N ALA A 68 -4.95 -2.46 16.87
CA ALA A 68 -4.54 -3.85 16.72
C ALA A 68 -3.30 -4.01 15.83
N LEU A 69 -2.55 -2.93 15.58
CA LEU A 69 -1.44 -2.89 14.61
C LEU A 69 -0.38 -3.97 14.88
N GLU A 70 -0.16 -4.35 16.13
CA GLU A 70 0.81 -5.36 16.54
C GLU A 70 0.57 -6.75 15.90
N TYR A 71 -0.65 -7.02 15.42
CA TYR A 71 -0.98 -8.29 14.76
C TYR A 71 -0.84 -8.25 13.23
N PHE A 72 -0.68 -7.07 12.64
CA PHE A 72 -0.73 -6.88 11.19
C PHE A 72 0.37 -7.64 10.46
N ASP A 73 1.63 -7.43 10.86
CA ASP A 73 2.78 -8.02 10.17
C ASP A 73 2.72 -9.55 10.18
N LYS A 74 2.27 -10.14 11.28
CA LYS A 74 2.09 -11.59 11.40
C LYS A 74 1.00 -12.11 10.46
N ASN A 75 -0.15 -11.42 10.43
CA ASN A 75 -1.32 -11.88 9.67
C ASN A 75 -1.15 -11.70 8.16
N PHE A 76 -0.37 -10.72 7.73
CA PHE A 76 -0.15 -10.40 6.32
C PHE A 76 1.27 -10.70 5.81
N LEU A 77 2.10 -11.40 6.60
CA LEU A 77 3.50 -11.69 6.28
C LEU A 77 3.70 -12.26 4.87
N SER A 78 2.85 -13.21 4.47
CA SER A 78 2.91 -13.83 3.15
C SER A 78 2.73 -12.80 2.03
N GLN A 79 1.70 -11.95 2.14
CA GLN A 79 1.38 -10.94 1.14
C GLN A 79 2.45 -9.85 1.07
N ILE A 80 2.96 -9.40 2.23
CA ILE A 80 4.08 -8.47 2.31
C ILE A 80 5.28 -9.04 1.56
N ASN A 81 5.69 -10.28 1.88
CA ASN A 81 6.82 -10.93 1.22
C ASN A 81 6.61 -11.09 -0.29
N SER A 82 5.42 -11.49 -0.73
CA SER A 82 5.11 -11.64 -2.16
C SER A 82 5.25 -10.32 -2.92
N LEU A 83 4.73 -9.22 -2.36
CA LEU A 83 4.85 -7.89 -2.99
C LEU A 83 6.31 -7.40 -2.97
N SER A 84 6.99 -7.46 -1.82
CA SER A 84 8.40 -7.05 -1.70
C SER A 84 9.31 -7.79 -2.69
N ILE A 85 9.18 -9.11 -2.78
CA ILE A 85 9.99 -9.92 -3.70
C ILE A 85 9.60 -9.62 -5.16
N GLY A 86 8.30 -9.51 -5.44
CA GLY A 86 7.80 -9.19 -6.78
C GLY A 86 8.36 -7.88 -7.30
N LYS A 87 8.35 -6.82 -6.48
CA LYS A 87 8.89 -5.51 -6.85
C LYS A 87 10.40 -5.55 -7.04
N ALA A 88 11.14 -6.22 -6.16
CA ALA A 88 12.60 -6.37 -6.31
C ALA A 88 12.97 -7.08 -7.63
N LEU A 89 12.21 -8.11 -8.03
CA LEU A 89 12.44 -8.80 -9.31
C LEU A 89 12.09 -7.93 -10.52
N GLU A 90 11.09 -7.05 -10.43
CA GLU A 90 10.74 -6.07 -11.46
C GLU A 90 11.89 -5.09 -11.69
N GLU A 91 12.45 -4.53 -10.61
CA GLU A 91 13.58 -3.59 -10.66
C GLU A 91 14.84 -4.22 -11.28
N ILE A 92 15.17 -5.47 -10.90
CA ILE A 92 16.30 -6.20 -11.48
C ILE A 92 16.13 -6.43 -12.99
N LYS A 93 14.92 -6.75 -13.45
CA LYS A 93 14.65 -6.94 -14.89
C LYS A 93 14.82 -5.65 -15.68
N LEU A 94 14.32 -4.53 -15.15
CA LEU A 94 14.46 -3.22 -15.77
C LEU A 94 15.93 -2.82 -15.93
N ASP A 95 16.76 -3.07 -14.92
CA ASP A 95 18.19 -2.82 -14.99
C ASP A 95 18.83 -3.71 -16.07
N GLY A 96 18.55 -5.02 -16.09
CA GLY A 96 19.08 -5.94 -17.10
C GLY A 96 18.72 -5.58 -18.54
N ASP A 97 17.46 -5.22 -18.79
CA ASP A 97 16.99 -4.80 -20.11
C ASP A 97 17.59 -3.46 -20.54
N SER A 98 17.83 -2.55 -19.60
CA SER A 98 18.48 -1.26 -19.88
C SER A 98 19.88 -1.47 -20.45
N TYR A 99 20.70 -2.35 -19.86
CA TYR A 99 22.06 -2.64 -20.36
C TYR A 99 22.05 -3.33 -21.74
N ALA A 100 21.06 -4.17 -22.03
CA ALA A 100 20.93 -4.82 -23.33
C ALA A 100 20.63 -3.81 -24.45
N SER A 101 19.89 -2.73 -24.16
CA SER A 101 19.54 -1.69 -25.14
C SER A 101 20.66 -0.70 -25.47
N PHE A 102 21.69 -0.57 -24.62
CA PHE A 102 22.88 0.26 -24.90
C PHE A 102 23.99 -0.48 -25.68
N SER A 103 23.81 -1.76 -25.99
CA SER A 103 24.83 -2.61 -26.61
C SER A 103 24.66 -2.82 -28.13
N VAL A 104 23.90 -1.94 -28.82
CA VAL A 104 23.65 -1.99 -30.28
C VAL A 104 24.07 -0.69 -30.95
#